data_AF-A0A9Q4FMV0-F1
#
_entry.id   AF-A0A9Q4FMV0-F1
#
_cell.length_a   1.000
_cell.length_b   1.000
_cell.length_c   1.000
_cell.angle_alpha   90.00
_cell.angle_beta   90.00
_cell.angle_gamma   90.00
#
_symmetry.space_group_name_H-M   'P 1'
#
loop_
_entity.id
_entity.type
_entity.pdbx_description
1 polymer ?
#
loop_
_entity_poly.entity_id
_entity_poly.type
_entity_poly.pdbx_seq_one_letter_code
_entity_poly.pdbx_strand_id
1 'polypeptide(L)'
;MIEIWEAKINKEKTYQLPIIIPLVIYHGKDRWNLSTNLGELIVGYENLTEDIKKHIPNYEYLIYDLSQYTDDDIKGEAQLRIILTIFRDIFIKDNKGIQESVERAARYLKELEDKQTGIEYFETFIRYIISARPNLTRENMEDMRENVNRIYPEGSEVIMTIIERYREEGRQEGRLEGKIEVAKKLIKMDLTIDEIIEATGLKKEEIYEIRKKILN
;
A
#
# COMPACT_ATOMS: atom_id res chain seq x y z
N MET A 1 -2.14 15.67 -17.58
CA MET A 1 -2.46 17.12 -17.54
C MET A 1 -3.67 17.48 -18.39
N ILE A 2 -3.79 16.98 -19.62
CA ILE A 2 -4.92 17.26 -20.52
C ILE A 2 -6.26 16.97 -19.85
N GLU A 3 -6.43 15.82 -19.20
CA GLU A 3 -7.68 15.46 -18.50
C GLU A 3 -8.09 16.48 -17.41
N ILE A 4 -7.11 17.06 -16.71
CA ILE A 4 -7.37 18.10 -15.68
C ILE A 4 -7.91 19.36 -16.35
N TRP A 5 -7.30 19.78 -17.45
CA TRP A 5 -7.75 20.92 -18.23
C TRP A 5 -9.12 20.68 -18.87
N GLU A 6 -9.36 19.50 -19.45
CA GLU A 6 -10.66 19.12 -20.00
C GLU A 6 -11.76 19.16 -18.95
N ALA A 7 -11.51 18.60 -17.76
CA ALA A 7 -12.45 18.64 -16.64
C ALA A 7 -12.81 20.09 -16.26
N LYS A 8 -11.81 20.99 -16.22
CA LYS A 8 -11.99 22.41 -15.90
C LYS A 8 -12.80 23.14 -16.99
N ILE A 9 -12.42 22.97 -18.26
CA ILE A 9 -13.11 23.58 -19.42
C ILE A 9 -14.58 23.15 -19.43
N ASN A 10 -14.84 21.85 -19.26
CA ASN A 10 -16.19 21.30 -19.31
C ASN A 10 -17.08 21.82 -18.18
N LYS A 11 -16.51 21.95 -16.98
CA LYS A 11 -17.20 22.41 -15.78
C LYS A 11 -17.47 23.92 -15.80
N GLU A 12 -16.48 24.73 -16.20
CA GLU A 12 -16.53 26.18 -16.06
C GLU A 12 -16.84 26.92 -17.36
N LYS A 13 -16.97 26.19 -18.47
CA LYS A 13 -17.25 26.74 -19.81
C LYS A 13 -16.26 27.85 -20.19
N THR A 14 -15.01 27.69 -19.78
CA THR A 14 -13.91 28.61 -20.06
C THR A 14 -12.86 27.94 -20.94
N TYR A 15 -12.18 28.73 -21.77
CA TYR A 15 -11.02 28.27 -22.55
C TYR A 15 -9.68 28.69 -21.92
N GLN A 16 -9.72 29.38 -20.78
CA GLN A 16 -8.51 29.74 -20.02
C GLN A 16 -8.06 28.52 -19.21
N LEU A 17 -6.83 28.08 -19.47
CA LEU A 17 -6.25 26.92 -18.78
C LEU A 17 -5.65 27.35 -17.43
N PRO A 18 -5.97 26.65 -16.33
CA PRO A 18 -5.30 26.90 -15.06
C PRO A 18 -3.85 26.43 -15.13
N ILE A 19 -2.99 27.10 -14.35
CA ILE A 19 -1.62 26.65 -14.10
C ILE A 19 -1.68 25.29 -13.40
N ILE A 20 -0.88 24.33 -13.88
CA ILE A 20 -0.64 23.04 -13.23
C ILE A 20 0.81 23.04 -12.77
N ILE A 21 1.03 22.75 -11.49
CA ILE A 21 2.35 22.49 -10.91
C ILE A 21 2.42 20.98 -10.64
N PRO A 22 3.12 20.20 -11.48
CA PRO A 22 3.24 18.77 -11.23
C PRO A 22 4.19 18.52 -10.06
N LEU A 23 3.77 17.68 -9.12
CA LEU A 23 4.54 17.30 -7.94
C LEU A 23 4.57 15.78 -7.85
N VAL A 24 5.77 15.22 -7.67
CA VAL A 24 6.00 13.80 -7.40
C VAL A 24 6.50 13.67 -5.97
N ILE A 25 5.77 12.93 -5.14
CA ILE A 25 6.24 12.50 -3.82
C ILE A 25 6.81 11.09 -4.02
N TYR A 26 8.13 10.98 -3.99
CA TYR A 26 8.82 9.72 -4.16
C TYR A 26 9.27 9.19 -2.81
N HIS A 27 9.00 7.91 -2.58
CA HIS A 27 9.29 7.25 -1.32
C HIS A 27 9.86 5.84 -1.54
N GLY A 28 10.59 5.65 -2.64
CA GLY A 28 11.23 4.38 -2.93
C GLY A 28 12.46 4.12 -2.06
N LYS A 29 12.99 2.90 -2.20
CA LYS A 29 14.18 2.46 -1.45
C LYS A 29 15.45 3.20 -1.88
N ASP A 30 15.65 3.33 -3.18
CA ASP A 30 16.81 3.98 -3.77
C ASP A 30 16.51 5.46 -4.02
N ARG A 31 17.53 6.30 -4.14
CA ARG A 31 17.34 7.72 -4.46
C ARG A 31 16.70 7.91 -5.83
N TRP A 32 15.88 8.95 -5.96
CA TRP A 32 15.35 9.34 -7.26
C TRP A 32 16.48 9.70 -8.22
N ASN A 33 16.50 9.09 -9.40
CA ASN A 33 17.58 9.23 -10.38
C ASN A 33 17.09 9.56 -11.80
N LEU A 34 15.80 9.89 -11.96
CA LEU A 34 15.22 10.31 -13.24
C LEU A 34 15.21 11.83 -13.35
N SER A 35 15.33 12.35 -14.58
CA SER A 35 15.23 13.78 -14.84
C SER A 35 13.86 14.34 -14.46
N THR A 36 13.83 15.55 -13.87
CA THR A 36 12.60 16.29 -13.59
C THR A 36 12.00 16.96 -14.82
N ASN A 37 12.68 16.90 -15.96
CA ASN A 37 12.26 17.47 -17.22
C ASN A 37 11.67 16.38 -18.14
N LEU A 38 10.42 16.55 -18.59
CA LEU A 38 9.76 15.52 -19.40
C LEU A 38 10.52 15.19 -20.69
N GLY A 39 11.10 16.19 -21.34
CA GLY A 39 11.85 16.05 -22.58
C GLY A 39 13.03 15.10 -22.40
N GLU A 40 13.78 15.22 -21.32
CA GLU A 40 14.93 14.35 -21.00
C GLU A 40 14.53 12.89 -20.73
N LEU A 41 13.25 12.60 -20.52
CA LEU A 41 12.74 11.22 -20.44
C LEU A 41 12.41 10.61 -21.81
N ILE A 42 12.42 11.41 -22.89
CA ILE A 42 12.15 10.96 -24.25
C ILE A 42 13.46 10.53 -24.91
N VAL A 43 13.48 9.31 -25.45
CA VAL A 43 14.67 8.73 -26.11
C VAL A 43 15.16 9.64 -27.25
N GLY A 44 16.39 10.11 -27.15
CA GLY A 44 17.05 10.92 -28.16
C GLY A 44 16.60 12.38 -28.22
N TYR A 45 15.89 12.87 -27.21
CA TYR A 45 15.40 14.24 -27.12
C TYR A 45 16.51 15.30 -27.28
N GLU A 46 17.67 15.02 -26.71
CA GLU A 46 18.87 15.85 -26.79
C GLU A 46 19.37 16.04 -28.22
N ASN A 47 19.10 15.08 -29.12
CA ASN A 47 19.51 15.10 -30.52
C ASN A 47 18.47 15.75 -31.45
N LEU A 48 17.29 16.11 -30.95
CA LEU A 48 16.24 16.73 -31.75
C LEU A 48 16.59 18.20 -32.05
N THR A 49 16.23 18.65 -33.25
CA THR A 49 16.27 20.07 -33.61
C THR A 49 15.26 20.86 -32.80
N GLU A 50 15.52 22.15 -32.55
CA GLU A 50 14.58 23.05 -31.86
C GLU A 50 13.20 23.13 -32.55
N ASP A 51 13.17 23.00 -33.88
CA ASP A 51 11.93 22.93 -34.66
C ASP A 51 11.06 21.72 -34.33
N ILE A 52 11.64 20.63 -33.84
CA ILE A 52 10.88 19.46 -33.40
C ILE A 52 10.54 19.60 -31.92
N LYS A 53 11.48 20.08 -31.09
CA LYS A 53 11.26 20.27 -29.65
C LYS A 53 10.07 21.18 -29.34
N LYS A 54 9.79 22.20 -30.18
CA LYS A 54 8.61 23.08 -30.02
C LYS A 54 7.25 22.35 -30.08
N HIS A 55 7.22 21.13 -30.61
CA HIS A 55 6.02 20.30 -30.69
C HIS A 55 5.93 19.26 -29.57
N ILE A 56 6.94 19.17 -28.71
CA ILE A 56 7.01 18.23 -27.60
C ILE A 56 6.76 19.01 -26.30
N PRO A 57 5.75 18.64 -25.51
CA PRO A 57 5.56 19.22 -24.18
C PRO A 57 6.80 18.96 -23.34
N ASN A 58 7.42 20.02 -22.82
CA ASN A 58 8.60 19.90 -21.98
C ASN A 58 8.46 20.70 -20.68
N TYR A 59 7.66 20.19 -19.76
CA TYR A 59 7.49 20.78 -18.44
C TYR A 59 8.46 20.16 -17.43
N GLU A 60 8.76 20.93 -16.40
CA GLU A 60 9.46 20.48 -15.21
C GLU A 60 8.44 20.10 -14.14
N TYR A 61 8.72 19.03 -13.39
CA TYR A 61 7.95 18.65 -12.20
C TYR A 61 8.80 18.77 -10.94
N LEU A 62 8.13 19.11 -9.83
CA LEU A 62 8.76 19.12 -8.51
C LEU A 62 8.91 17.68 -8.02
N ILE A 63 10.06 17.35 -7.44
CA ILE A 63 10.33 16.04 -6.83
C ILE A 63 10.59 16.21 -5.33
N TYR A 64 9.82 15.50 -4.53
CA TYR A 64 10.01 15.36 -3.09
C TYR A 64 10.49 13.93 -2.84
N ASP A 65 11.81 13.73 -2.89
CA ASP A 65 12.45 12.44 -2.61
C ASP A 65 12.58 12.24 -1.10
N LEU A 66 11.58 11.57 -0.51
CA LEU A 66 11.53 11.29 0.92
C LEU A 66 12.69 10.41 1.39
N SER A 67 13.33 9.63 0.51
CA SER A 67 14.47 8.78 0.90
C SER A 67 15.67 9.61 1.40
N GLN A 68 15.66 10.92 1.17
CA GLN A 68 16.70 11.85 1.60
C GLN A 68 16.29 12.69 2.81
N TYR A 69 15.04 12.59 3.26
CA TYR A 69 14.49 13.47 4.29
C TYR A 69 14.87 12.98 5.68
N THR A 70 15.37 13.89 6.50
CA THR A 70 15.48 13.71 7.94
C THR A 70 14.13 13.93 8.62
N ASP A 71 14.05 13.64 9.92
CA ASP A 71 12.83 13.91 10.69
C ASP A 71 12.48 15.41 10.71
N ASP A 72 13.48 16.30 10.71
CA ASP A 72 13.29 17.75 10.75
C ASP A 72 12.83 18.34 9.41
N ASP A 73 13.06 17.62 8.31
CA ASP A 73 12.59 18.01 6.98
C ASP A 73 11.08 17.78 6.82
N ILE A 74 10.50 16.83 7.57
CA ILE A 74 9.08 16.49 7.50
C ILE A 74 8.27 17.43 8.42
N LYS A 75 7.58 18.39 7.79
CA LYS A 75 6.81 19.44 8.47
C LYS A 75 5.33 19.39 8.12
N GLY A 76 4.53 20.21 8.82
CA GLY A 76 3.09 20.35 8.61
C GLY A 76 2.27 19.74 9.74
N GLU A 77 0.98 19.55 9.48
CA GLU A 77 0.02 18.95 10.43
C GLU A 77 0.40 17.52 10.81
N ALA A 78 -0.13 17.04 11.93
CA ALA A 78 0.24 15.74 12.49
C ALA A 78 0.00 14.59 11.48
N GLN A 79 -1.14 14.60 10.76
CA GLN A 79 -1.47 13.58 9.76
C GLN A 79 -0.44 13.55 8.62
N LEU A 80 -0.01 14.73 8.14
CA LEU A 80 0.98 14.83 7.08
C LEU A 80 2.35 14.34 7.54
N ARG A 81 2.76 14.70 8.77
CA ARG A 81 4.01 14.18 9.34
C ARG A 81 3.99 12.67 9.46
N ILE A 82 2.86 12.10 9.91
CA ILE A 82 2.72 10.65 10.05
C ILE A 82 2.84 9.95 8.69
N ILE A 83 2.05 10.35 7.69
CA ILE A 83 2.04 9.66 6.40
C ILE A 83 3.40 9.74 5.69
N LEU A 84 4.05 10.90 5.69
CA LEU A 84 5.36 11.08 5.06
C LEU A 84 6.46 10.31 5.81
N THR A 85 6.41 10.29 7.16
CA THR A 85 7.36 9.51 7.96
C THR A 85 7.24 8.02 7.64
N ILE A 86 6.01 7.49 7.56
CA ILE A 86 5.78 6.08 7.25
C ILE A 86 6.21 5.75 5.82
N PHE A 87 5.86 6.58 4.84
CA PHE A 87 6.27 6.39 3.44
C PHE A 87 7.78 6.37 3.27
N ARG A 88 8.49 7.27 3.96
CA ARG A 88 9.95 7.23 4.00
C ARG A 88 10.44 5.94 4.62
N ASP A 89 10.00 5.66 5.85
CA ASP A 89 10.57 4.63 6.71
C ASP A 89 10.28 3.21 6.22
N ILE A 90 9.17 3.00 5.51
CA ILE A 90 8.72 1.68 5.02
C ILE A 90 9.75 0.99 4.11
N PHE A 91 10.62 1.72 3.42
CA PHE A 91 11.66 1.14 2.57
C PHE A 91 13.09 1.26 3.12
N ILE A 92 13.33 2.16 4.08
CA ILE A 92 14.69 2.46 4.56
C ILE A 92 15.03 1.87 5.93
N LYS A 93 14.03 1.52 6.76
CA LYS A 93 14.26 1.00 8.13
C LYS A 93 14.13 -0.52 8.22
N ASP A 94 14.64 -1.13 9.27
CA ASP A 94 14.32 -2.52 9.61
C ASP A 94 13.03 -2.61 10.44
N ASN A 95 12.64 -3.79 10.92
CA ASN A 95 11.39 -3.95 11.68
C ASN A 95 11.39 -3.13 12.97
N LYS A 96 12.53 -3.00 13.65
CA LYS A 96 12.65 -2.18 14.87
C LYS A 96 12.46 -0.70 14.56
N GLY A 97 13.12 -0.20 13.52
CA GLY A 97 12.95 1.19 13.09
C GLY A 97 11.52 1.50 12.64
N ILE A 98 10.80 0.52 12.08
CA ILE A 98 9.36 0.66 11.80
C ILE A 98 8.54 0.76 13.09
N GLN A 99 8.81 -0.07 14.10
CA GLN A 99 8.15 0.03 15.41
C GLN A 99 8.31 1.44 16.01
N GLU A 100 9.53 1.98 16.00
CA GLU A 100 9.80 3.35 16.46
C GLU A 100 9.01 4.41 15.68
N SER A 101 8.79 4.17 14.38
CA SER A 101 8.03 5.06 13.50
C SER A 101 6.54 5.01 13.81
N VAL A 102 6.01 3.82 14.11
CA VAL A 102 4.63 3.64 14.57
C VAL A 102 4.40 4.28 15.93
N GLU A 103 5.34 4.13 16.87
CA GLU A 103 5.26 4.79 18.18
C GLU A 103 5.24 6.32 18.04
N ARG A 104 6.05 6.86 17.13
CA ARG A 104 6.07 8.29 16.83
C ARG A 104 4.73 8.74 16.23
N ALA A 105 4.17 7.94 15.32
CA ALA A 105 2.84 8.20 14.77
C ALA A 105 1.77 8.20 15.87
N ALA A 106 1.80 7.23 16.78
CA ALA A 106 0.90 7.17 17.93
C ALA A 106 1.02 8.42 18.83
N ARG A 107 2.24 8.95 19.04
CA ARG A 107 2.44 10.22 19.76
C ARG A 107 1.78 11.39 19.04
N TYR A 108 2.00 11.53 17.74
CA TYR A 108 1.39 12.61 16.94
C TYR A 108 -0.14 12.52 16.90
N LEU A 109 -0.71 11.32 16.85
CA LEU A 109 -2.16 11.14 16.87
C LEU A 109 -2.79 11.47 18.21
N LYS A 110 -2.10 11.14 19.32
CA LYS A 110 -2.55 11.50 20.66
C LYS A 110 -2.74 13.00 20.84
N GLU A 111 -1.92 13.79 20.15
CA GLU A 111 -1.92 15.25 20.19
C GLU A 111 -3.00 15.90 19.30
N LEU A 112 -3.69 15.13 18.45
CA LEU A 112 -4.75 15.65 17.60
C LEU A 112 -6.01 16.00 18.40
N GLU A 113 -6.63 17.13 18.04
CA GLU A 113 -7.93 17.54 18.58
C GLU A 113 -9.06 16.61 18.09
N ASP A 114 -9.11 16.32 16.79
CA ASP A 114 -10.03 15.36 16.20
C ASP A 114 -9.43 13.95 16.19
N LYS A 115 -9.70 13.22 17.28
CA LYS A 115 -9.21 11.85 17.47
C LYS A 115 -9.93 10.83 16.58
N GLN A 116 -11.15 11.09 16.15
CA GLN A 116 -11.92 10.14 15.32
C GLN A 116 -11.33 10.08 13.91
N THR A 117 -11.10 11.24 13.30
CA THR A 117 -10.40 11.29 12.02
C THR A 117 -8.98 10.73 12.15
N GLY A 118 -8.30 11.02 13.28
CA GLY A 118 -6.97 10.49 13.58
C GLY A 118 -6.91 8.95 13.62
N ILE A 119 -7.91 8.29 14.20
CA ILE A 119 -7.90 6.82 14.35
C ILE A 119 -8.09 6.10 13.00
N GLU A 120 -8.92 6.64 12.11
CA GLU A 120 -9.14 6.08 10.76
C GLU A 120 -7.87 6.16 9.90
N TYR A 121 -7.14 7.27 10.01
CA TYR A 121 -5.83 7.41 9.39
C TYR A 121 -4.82 6.40 9.97
N PHE A 122 -4.80 6.25 11.29
CA PHE A 122 -3.92 5.27 11.94
C PHE A 122 -4.18 3.85 11.46
N GLU A 123 -5.46 3.43 11.39
CA GLU A 123 -5.84 2.13 10.87
C GLU A 123 -5.30 1.93 9.45
N THR A 124 -5.51 2.92 8.58
CA THR A 124 -5.00 2.90 7.20
C THR A 124 -3.48 2.74 7.16
N PHE A 125 -2.76 3.43 8.05
CA PHE A 125 -1.30 3.36 8.16
C PHE A 125 -0.79 1.99 8.63
N ILE A 126 -1.43 1.39 9.64
CA ILE A 126 -1.06 0.05 10.10
C ILE A 126 -1.31 -0.98 9.00
N ARG A 127 -2.45 -0.90 8.31
CA ARG A 127 -2.76 -1.77 7.15
C ARG A 127 -1.72 -1.65 6.04
N TYR A 128 -1.29 -0.42 5.74
CA TYR A 128 -0.23 -0.18 4.77
C TYR A 128 1.09 -0.82 5.19
N ILE A 129 1.52 -0.64 6.44
CA ILE A 129 2.77 -1.22 6.96
C ILE A 129 2.77 -2.74 6.84
N ILE A 130 1.68 -3.40 7.25
CA ILE A 130 1.54 -4.86 7.17
C ILE A 130 1.60 -5.32 5.71
N SER A 131 0.88 -4.63 4.82
CA SER A 131 0.81 -4.99 3.40
C SER A 131 2.15 -4.79 2.68
N ALA A 132 2.87 -3.71 3.01
CA ALA A 132 4.16 -3.38 2.41
C ALA A 132 5.32 -4.20 3.01
N ARG A 133 5.14 -4.83 4.17
CA ARG A 133 6.15 -5.65 4.85
C ARG A 133 5.65 -7.05 5.19
N PRO A 134 5.65 -7.97 4.21
CA PRO A 134 5.23 -9.36 4.42
C PRO A 134 6.11 -10.11 5.43
N ASN A 135 7.30 -9.59 5.75
CA ASN A 135 8.24 -10.18 6.71
C ASN A 135 7.96 -9.78 8.16
N LEU A 136 6.92 -8.97 8.45
CA LEU A 136 6.53 -8.66 9.81
C LEU A 136 5.98 -9.91 10.49
N THR A 137 6.63 -10.33 11.57
CA THR A 137 6.18 -11.49 12.33
C THR A 137 5.06 -11.12 13.29
N ARG A 138 4.34 -12.14 13.78
CA ARG A 138 3.36 -11.97 14.85
C ARG A 138 3.96 -11.30 16.09
N GLU A 139 5.18 -11.65 16.45
CA GLU A 139 5.89 -11.04 17.58
C GLU A 139 6.12 -9.55 17.34
N ASN A 140 6.57 -9.16 16.13
CA ASN A 140 6.75 -7.75 15.80
C ASN A 140 5.45 -6.93 15.92
N MET A 141 4.31 -7.53 15.57
CA MET A 141 3.00 -6.90 15.68
C MET A 141 2.51 -6.79 17.14
N GLU A 142 2.76 -7.81 17.97
CA GLU A 142 2.40 -7.77 19.39
C GLU A 142 3.26 -6.76 20.15
N ASP A 143 4.56 -6.69 19.86
CA ASP A 143 5.46 -5.68 20.42
C ASP A 143 4.99 -4.27 20.03
N MET A 144 4.64 -4.08 18.76
CA MET A 144 4.10 -2.81 18.25
C MET A 144 2.81 -2.44 18.98
N ARG A 145 1.88 -3.40 19.17
CA ARG A 145 0.64 -3.20 19.92
C ARG A 145 0.92 -2.78 21.36
N GLU A 146 1.83 -3.46 22.05
CA GLU A 146 2.17 -3.17 23.44
C GLU A 146 2.80 -1.78 23.59
N ASN A 147 3.73 -1.41 22.70
CA ASN A 147 4.37 -0.10 22.73
C ASN A 147 3.37 1.01 22.44
N VAL A 148 2.48 0.82 21.45
CA VAL A 148 1.41 1.77 21.15
C VAL A 148 0.44 1.89 22.32
N ASN A 149 0.09 0.79 23.01
CA ASN A 149 -0.81 0.82 24.16
C ASN A 149 -0.34 1.78 25.28
N ARG A 150 0.98 1.85 25.50
CA ARG A 150 1.57 2.76 26.50
C ARG A 150 1.47 4.24 26.10
N ILE A 151 1.29 4.52 24.81
CA ILE A 151 1.28 5.88 24.24
C ILE A 151 -0.17 6.33 23.99
N TYR A 152 -0.90 5.53 23.20
CA TYR A 152 -2.23 5.77 22.66
C TYR A 152 -3.04 4.46 22.67
N PRO A 153 -3.72 4.13 23.79
CA PRO A 153 -4.45 2.88 23.98
C PRO A 153 -5.45 2.57 22.87
N GLU A 154 -6.16 3.59 22.36
CA GLU A 154 -7.12 3.43 21.28
C GLU A 154 -6.45 2.91 19.99
N GLY A 155 -5.22 3.34 19.70
CA GLY A 155 -4.41 2.82 18.60
C GLY A 155 -4.01 1.35 18.80
N SER A 156 -3.81 0.90 20.04
CA SER A 156 -3.54 -0.51 20.33
C SER A 156 -4.75 -1.39 20.00
N GLU A 157 -5.97 -0.93 20.30
CA GLU A 157 -7.20 -1.66 19.94
C GLU A 157 -7.37 -1.80 18.42
N VAL A 158 -6.97 -0.78 17.66
CA VAL A 158 -6.92 -0.85 16.18
C VAL A 158 -5.96 -1.94 15.72
N ILE A 159 -4.72 -1.95 16.25
CA ILE A 159 -3.73 -2.97 15.90
C ILE A 159 -4.25 -4.36 16.27
N MET A 160 -4.87 -4.51 17.45
CA MET A 160 -5.46 -5.77 17.91
C MET A 160 -6.55 -6.28 16.96
N THR A 161 -7.48 -5.40 16.59
CA THR A 161 -8.57 -5.72 15.65
C THR A 161 -8.03 -6.17 14.30
N ILE A 162 -6.97 -5.51 13.80
CA ILE A 162 -6.29 -5.91 12.57
C ILE A 162 -5.67 -7.29 12.74
N ILE A 163 -4.89 -7.52 13.80
CA ILE A 163 -4.26 -8.82 14.09
C ILE A 163 -5.31 -9.94 14.12
N GLU A 164 -6.43 -9.74 14.81
CA GLU A 164 -7.51 -10.72 14.90
C GLU A 164 -8.14 -11.03 13.55
N ARG A 165 -8.40 -10.01 12.73
CA ARG A 165 -8.93 -10.19 11.38
C ARG A 165 -8.02 -11.04 10.51
N TYR A 166 -6.72 -10.71 10.46
CA TYR A 166 -5.74 -11.48 9.67
C TYR A 166 -5.58 -12.92 10.19
N ARG A 167 -5.71 -13.15 11.51
CA ARG A 167 -5.72 -14.51 12.07
C ARG A 167 -6.93 -15.32 11.61
N GLU A 168 -8.10 -14.72 11.59
CA GLU A 168 -9.30 -15.40 11.13
C GLU A 168 -9.26 -15.66 9.63
N GLU A 169 -8.82 -14.68 8.83
CA GLU A 169 -8.59 -14.86 7.38
C GLU A 169 -7.63 -16.01 7.11
N GLY A 170 -6.45 -16.03 7.76
CA GLY A 170 -5.48 -17.12 7.61
C GLY A 170 -6.01 -18.49 8.07
N ARG A 171 -6.89 -18.52 9.09
CA ARG A 171 -7.55 -19.77 9.52
C ARG A 171 -8.54 -20.27 8.47
N GLN A 172 -9.30 -19.37 7.86
CA GLN A 172 -10.27 -19.72 6.81
C GLN A 172 -9.54 -20.18 5.55
N GLU A 173 -8.48 -19.48 5.15
CA GLU A 173 -7.60 -19.89 4.04
C GLU A 173 -6.99 -21.27 4.29
N GLY A 174 -6.37 -21.51 5.45
CA GLY A 174 -5.79 -22.81 5.77
C GLY A 174 -6.80 -23.96 5.80
N ARG A 175 -8.04 -23.70 6.25
CA ARG A 175 -9.14 -24.68 6.16
C ARG A 175 -9.52 -24.98 4.72
N LEU A 176 -9.60 -23.96 3.88
CA LEU A 176 -9.91 -24.11 2.46
C LEU A 176 -8.80 -24.86 1.73
N GLU A 177 -7.53 -24.50 1.97
CA GLU A 177 -6.36 -25.20 1.42
C GLU A 177 -6.34 -26.67 1.83
N GLY A 178 -6.61 -26.98 3.10
CA GLY A 178 -6.69 -28.36 3.58
C GLY A 178 -7.80 -29.16 2.89
N LYS A 179 -8.99 -28.56 2.69
CA LYS A 179 -10.08 -29.17 1.91
C LYS A 179 -9.67 -29.44 0.47
N ILE A 180 -8.99 -28.47 -0.16
CA ILE A 180 -8.50 -28.59 -1.54
C ILE A 180 -7.44 -29.70 -1.63
N GLU A 181 -6.52 -29.82 -0.66
CA GLU A 181 -5.51 -30.86 -0.64
C GLU A 181 -6.12 -32.27 -0.50
N VAL A 182 -7.12 -32.42 0.38
CA VAL A 182 -7.88 -33.68 0.51
C VAL A 182 -8.60 -33.99 -0.79
N ALA A 183 -9.31 -33.04 -1.39
CA ALA A 183 -9.98 -33.22 -2.67
C ALA A 183 -9.01 -33.68 -3.77
N LYS A 184 -7.82 -33.05 -3.87
CA LYS A 184 -6.76 -33.46 -4.82
C LYS A 184 -6.32 -34.91 -4.62
N LYS A 185 -6.18 -35.37 -3.37
CA LYS A 185 -5.80 -36.75 -3.05
C LYS A 185 -6.91 -37.74 -3.43
N LEU A 186 -8.15 -37.43 -3.10
CA LEU A 186 -9.30 -38.29 -3.41
C LEU A 186 -9.56 -38.40 -4.92
N ILE A 187 -9.39 -37.31 -5.68
CA ILE A 187 -9.45 -37.33 -7.16
C ILE A 187 -8.41 -38.30 -7.73
N LYS A 188 -7.17 -38.28 -7.20
CA LYS A 188 -6.10 -39.19 -7.64
C LYS A 188 -6.35 -40.65 -7.26
N MET A 189 -7.24 -40.91 -6.31
CA MET A 189 -7.68 -42.24 -5.92
C MET A 189 -8.94 -42.69 -6.68
N ASP A 190 -9.33 -41.95 -7.73
CA ASP A 190 -10.51 -42.20 -8.58
C ASP A 190 -11.85 -42.24 -7.83
N LEU A 191 -11.97 -41.55 -6.69
CA LEU A 191 -13.25 -41.39 -6.01
C LEU A 191 -14.24 -40.57 -6.83
N THR A 192 -15.52 -40.85 -6.64
CA THR A 192 -16.62 -40.12 -7.26
C THR A 192 -16.75 -38.72 -6.69
N ILE A 193 -17.39 -37.82 -7.45
CA ILE A 193 -17.59 -36.43 -7.03
C ILE A 193 -18.43 -36.37 -5.74
N ASP A 194 -19.43 -37.24 -5.59
CA ASP A 194 -20.32 -37.24 -4.43
C ASP A 194 -19.56 -37.65 -3.15
N GLU A 195 -18.69 -38.66 -3.21
CA GLU A 195 -17.81 -39.05 -2.08
C GLU A 195 -16.85 -37.92 -1.68
N ILE A 196 -16.34 -37.15 -2.65
CA ILE A 196 -15.44 -36.02 -2.39
C ILE A 196 -16.21 -34.85 -1.76
N ILE A 197 -17.44 -34.58 -2.20
CA ILE A 197 -18.33 -33.59 -1.57
C ILE A 197 -18.57 -33.98 -0.11
N GLU A 198 -18.91 -35.24 0.16
CA GLU A 198 -19.15 -35.74 1.51
C GLU A 198 -17.91 -35.59 2.42
N ALA A 199 -16.72 -35.93 1.90
CA ALA A 199 -15.48 -35.88 2.67
C ALA A 199 -14.95 -34.46 2.92
N THR A 200 -15.18 -33.51 2.00
CA THR A 200 -14.54 -32.18 2.03
C THR A 200 -15.51 -31.03 2.30
N GLY A 201 -16.80 -31.23 2.04
CA GLY A 201 -17.82 -30.19 2.06
C GLY A 201 -17.59 -29.08 1.03
N LEU A 202 -16.82 -29.34 -0.03
CA LEU A 202 -16.67 -28.45 -1.18
C LEU A 202 -17.88 -28.55 -2.11
N LYS A 203 -18.16 -27.47 -2.84
CA LYS A 203 -19.18 -27.46 -3.87
C LYS A 203 -18.72 -28.25 -5.09
N LYS A 204 -19.70 -28.77 -5.84
CA LYS A 204 -19.45 -29.58 -7.04
C LYS A 204 -18.58 -28.83 -8.06
N GLU A 205 -18.85 -27.55 -8.26
CA GLU A 205 -18.12 -26.68 -9.19
C GLU A 205 -16.64 -26.53 -8.80
N GLU A 206 -16.35 -26.41 -7.50
CA GLU A 206 -14.98 -26.30 -6.98
C GLU A 206 -14.19 -27.59 -7.25
N ILE A 207 -14.81 -28.75 -7.06
CA ILE A 207 -14.20 -30.05 -7.33
C ILE A 207 -13.93 -30.24 -8.83
N TYR A 208 -14.83 -29.79 -9.70
CA TYR A 208 -14.61 -29.82 -11.15
C TYR A 208 -13.41 -28.97 -11.57
N GLU A 209 -13.30 -27.75 -11.04
CA GLU A 209 -12.14 -26.88 -11.31
C GLU A 209 -10.83 -27.48 -10.80
N ILE A 210 -10.84 -28.10 -9.61
CA ILE A 210 -9.67 -28.82 -9.09
C ILE A 210 -9.30 -29.99 -10.02
N ARG A 211 -10.28 -30.78 -10.47
CA ARG A 211 -10.05 -31.92 -11.37
C ARG A 211 -9.47 -31.49 -12.71
N LYS A 212 -9.96 -30.39 -13.28
CA LYS A 212 -9.45 -29.80 -14.52
C LYS A 212 -8.00 -29.34 -14.39
N LYS A 213 -7.61 -28.78 -13.24
CA LYS A 213 -6.22 -28.36 -12.96
C LYS A 213 -5.25 -29.51 -12.71
N ILE A 214 -5.73 -30.71 -12.37
CA ILE A 214 -4.89 -31.91 -12.15
C ILE A 214 -4.67 -32.69 -13.45
N LEU A 215 -5.64 -32.67 -14.36
CA LEU A 215 -5.63 -33.45 -15.61
C LEU A 215 -5.04 -32.69 -16.82
N ASN A 216 -4.77 -31.39 -16.67
CA ASN A 216 -3.96 -30.58 -17.58
C ASN A 216 -2.52 -30.51 -17.08
#